data_AF-A0A1Q9PCH3-F1
#
_entry.id   AF-A0A1Q9PCH3-F1
#
_cell.length_a   1.000
_cell.length_b   1.000
_cell.length_c   1.000
_cell.angle_alpha   90.00
_cell.angle_beta   90.00
_cell.angle_gamma   90.00
#
_symmetry.space_group_name_H-M   'P 1'
#
loop_
_entity.id
_entity.type
_entity.pdbx_description
1 polymer ?
#
loop_
_entity_poly.entity_id
_entity_poly.type
_entity_poly.pdbx_seq_one_letter_code
_entity_poly.pdbx_strand_id
1 'polypeptide(L)'
;MPKWGKEFFEAYMIKFEVMNLQRIIRYLYSKAKVNLREVINLKAQEMLGRTSFIAKLIQSQDLGEFLEGMKLTEYKSVIEISEKIYSKVGDIWPIEFALNVHYLDMMLKQAQKLRGVQKKGALNFVYQELFTNVILVKLKADFVEVDVEDALQLITLPKEIPFRRQIISLMEEQFLQNDLDILKSLKFEKLTQGIKRYEKDQMFLHIEIALRARELEELRKAFYKDYGILSILSYLKQYEAQIQDLNKLLYLKEYKFPVEKTRELIVNLV
;
A
#
# COMPACT_ATOMS: atom_id res chain seq x y z
N MET A 1 -11.18 10.99 22.95
CA MET A 1 -10.99 11.47 21.56
C MET A 1 -12.35 11.93 21.02
N PRO A 2 -12.43 13.07 20.31
CA PRO A 2 -13.67 13.50 19.67
C PRO A 2 -14.21 12.43 18.69
N LYS A 3 -15.54 12.36 18.50
CA LYS A 3 -16.19 11.33 17.65
C LYS A 3 -15.57 11.23 16.25
N TRP A 4 -15.26 12.37 15.62
CA TRP A 4 -14.62 12.42 14.31
C TRP A 4 -13.21 11.83 14.28
N GLY A 5 -12.46 11.94 15.38
CA GLY A 5 -11.12 11.36 15.49
C GLY A 5 -11.23 9.84 15.56
N LYS A 6 -12.18 9.35 16.35
CA LYS A 6 -12.47 7.91 16.47
C LYS A 6 -12.82 7.31 15.10
N GLU A 7 -13.76 7.90 14.37
CA GLU A 7 -14.18 7.41 13.04
C GLU A 7 -13.02 7.39 12.03
N PHE A 8 -12.13 8.39 12.07
CA PHE A 8 -10.96 8.43 11.20
C PHE A 8 -9.95 7.33 11.56
N PHE A 9 -9.67 7.11 12.85
CA PHE A 9 -8.76 6.04 13.27
C PHE A 9 -9.36 4.64 13.07
N GLU A 10 -10.68 4.47 13.17
CA GLU A 10 -11.35 3.23 12.78
C GLU A 10 -11.14 2.94 11.28
N ALA A 11 -11.28 3.95 10.41
CA ALA A 11 -10.93 3.80 9.00
C ALA A 11 -9.43 3.50 8.81
N TYR A 12 -8.55 4.10 9.61
CA TYR A 12 -7.12 3.77 9.59
C TYR A 12 -6.87 2.30 9.95
N MET A 13 -7.59 1.74 10.93
CA MET A 13 -7.42 0.35 11.37
C MET A 13 -7.80 -0.67 10.30
N ILE A 14 -8.63 -0.30 9.32
CA ILE A 14 -8.95 -1.16 8.16
C ILE A 14 -7.70 -1.51 7.36
N LYS A 15 -6.63 -0.69 7.42
CA LYS A 15 -5.33 -1.06 6.88
C LYS A 15 -4.85 -2.42 7.39
N PHE A 16 -5.01 -2.69 8.69
CA PHE A 16 -4.58 -3.96 9.28
C PHE A 16 -5.50 -5.11 8.87
N GLU A 17 -6.77 -4.84 8.57
CA GLU A 17 -7.66 -5.82 7.94
C GLU A 17 -7.19 -6.15 6.53
N VAL A 18 -6.96 -5.14 5.69
CA VAL A 18 -6.42 -5.31 4.34
C VAL A 18 -5.10 -6.07 4.36
N MET A 19 -4.18 -5.76 5.29
CA MET A 19 -2.92 -6.50 5.43
C MET A 19 -3.14 -7.97 5.81
N ASN A 20 -4.10 -8.27 6.69
CA ASN A 20 -4.43 -9.66 7.00
C ASN A 20 -5.03 -10.37 5.79
N LEU A 21 -5.96 -9.73 5.07
CA LEU A 21 -6.56 -10.28 3.85
C LEU A 21 -5.49 -10.58 2.79
N GLN A 22 -4.57 -9.64 2.54
CA GLN A 22 -3.44 -9.84 1.64
C GLN A 22 -2.54 -11.00 2.08
N ARG A 23 -2.29 -11.19 3.39
CA ARG A 23 -1.55 -12.34 3.89
C ARG A 23 -2.26 -13.66 3.64
N ILE A 24 -3.57 -13.72 3.82
CA ILE A 24 -4.38 -14.91 3.50
C ILE A 24 -4.30 -15.20 2.00
N ILE A 25 -4.48 -14.18 1.15
CA ILE A 25 -4.36 -14.30 -0.31
C ILE A 25 -2.99 -14.86 -0.70
N ARG A 26 -1.89 -14.26 -0.20
CA ARG A 26 -0.52 -14.73 -0.46
C ARG A 26 -0.31 -16.16 -0.02
N TYR A 27 -0.83 -16.54 1.14
CA TYR A 27 -0.73 -17.90 1.67
C TYR A 27 -1.42 -18.91 0.75
N LEU A 28 -2.68 -18.63 0.36
CA LEU A 28 -3.48 -19.50 -0.51
C LEU A 28 -2.89 -19.59 -1.92
N TYR A 29 -2.42 -18.47 -2.46
CA TYR A 29 -1.81 -18.40 -3.77
C TYR A 29 -0.47 -19.15 -3.85
N SER A 30 0.42 -18.92 -2.88
CA SER A 30 1.73 -19.59 -2.84
C SER A 30 1.67 -21.05 -2.37
N LYS A 31 0.52 -21.50 -1.84
CA LYS A 31 0.36 -22.80 -1.18
C LYS A 31 1.43 -23.02 -0.10
N ALA A 32 1.73 -21.96 0.64
CA ALA A 32 2.78 -21.98 1.65
C ALA A 32 2.48 -23.03 2.74
N LYS A 33 3.53 -23.72 3.22
CA LYS A 33 3.42 -24.70 4.30
C LYS A 33 3.66 -24.04 5.67
N VAL A 34 2.95 -22.96 5.94
CA VAL A 34 3.10 -22.17 7.17
C VAL A 34 1.78 -22.17 7.94
N ASN A 35 1.84 -22.15 9.26
CA ASN A 35 0.62 -21.98 10.04
C ASN A 35 0.11 -20.54 9.92
N LEU A 36 -0.93 -20.33 9.11
CA LEU A 36 -1.49 -19.00 8.84
C LEU A 36 -1.91 -18.28 10.14
N ARG A 37 -2.29 -19.01 11.20
CA ARG A 37 -2.67 -18.43 12.50
C ARG A 37 -1.52 -17.75 13.22
N GLU A 38 -0.28 -18.11 12.94
CA GLU A 38 0.90 -17.52 13.56
C GLU A 38 1.32 -16.18 12.91
N VAL A 39 0.86 -15.94 11.68
CA VAL A 39 1.25 -14.75 10.89
C VAL A 39 0.13 -13.72 10.71
N ILE A 40 -1.12 -14.08 11.05
CA ILE A 40 -2.26 -13.17 11.03
C ILE A 40 -2.36 -12.41 12.37
N ASN A 41 -2.50 -11.09 12.29
CA ASN A 41 -2.65 -10.26 13.49
C ASN A 41 -4.13 -9.98 13.76
N LEU A 42 -4.71 -10.71 14.72
CA LEU A 42 -6.13 -10.55 15.09
C LEU A 42 -6.39 -9.39 16.07
N LYS A 43 -5.38 -8.83 16.73
CA LYS A 43 -5.59 -7.78 17.75
C LYS A 43 -6.24 -6.53 17.19
N ALA A 44 -5.83 -6.10 15.98
CA ALA A 44 -6.49 -4.99 15.31
C ALA A 44 -7.96 -5.30 14.98
N GLN A 45 -8.28 -6.56 14.71
CA GLN A 45 -9.64 -7.00 14.41
C GLN A 45 -10.52 -7.10 15.63
N GLU A 46 -9.95 -7.38 16.80
CA GLU A 46 -10.67 -7.29 18.07
C GLU A 46 -11.18 -5.86 18.30
N MET A 47 -10.35 -4.85 18.00
CA MET A 47 -10.74 -3.44 18.12
C MET A 47 -11.84 -3.03 17.13
N LEU A 48 -11.88 -3.67 15.96
CA LEU A 48 -12.93 -3.46 14.95
C LEU A 48 -14.17 -4.35 15.16
N GLY A 49 -14.12 -5.32 16.07
CA GLY A 49 -15.17 -6.34 16.24
C GLY A 49 -15.25 -7.33 15.06
N ARG A 50 -14.16 -7.52 14.32
CA ARG A 50 -14.10 -8.28 13.06
C ARG A 50 -13.27 -9.58 13.14
N THR A 51 -12.94 -10.01 14.36
CA THR A 51 -12.18 -11.25 14.58
C THR A 51 -12.86 -12.48 13.96
N SER A 52 -14.18 -12.60 14.10
CA SER A 52 -14.95 -13.72 13.55
C SER A 52 -14.96 -13.74 12.02
N PHE A 53 -14.95 -12.57 11.40
CA PHE A 53 -14.86 -12.42 9.94
C PHE A 53 -13.54 -12.97 9.41
N ILE A 54 -12.41 -12.50 9.95
CA ILE A 54 -11.09 -13.01 9.56
C ILE A 54 -10.91 -14.49 9.91
N ALA A 55 -11.42 -14.94 11.07
CA ALA A 55 -11.32 -16.35 11.48
C ALA A 55 -12.05 -17.30 10.53
N LYS A 56 -13.15 -16.87 9.90
CA LYS A 56 -13.84 -17.65 8.85
C LYS A 56 -13.01 -17.72 7.57
N LEU A 57 -12.46 -16.59 7.12
CA LEU A 57 -11.66 -16.54 5.90
C LEU A 57 -10.34 -17.31 5.98
N ILE A 58 -9.76 -17.45 7.16
CA ILE A 58 -8.57 -18.31 7.38
C ILE A 58 -8.87 -19.80 7.10
N GLN A 59 -10.14 -20.21 7.13
CA GLN A 59 -10.54 -21.61 6.93
C GLN A 59 -10.72 -21.98 5.45
N SER A 60 -10.67 -21.00 4.54
CA SER A 60 -10.76 -21.26 3.10
C SER A 60 -9.64 -22.19 2.64
N GLN A 61 -9.99 -23.18 1.82
CA GLN A 61 -9.06 -24.22 1.35
C GLN A 61 -8.20 -23.73 0.18
N ASP A 62 -8.76 -22.85 -0.65
CA ASP A 62 -8.08 -22.26 -1.79
C ASP A 62 -8.48 -20.79 -1.99
N LEU A 63 -7.78 -20.14 -2.93
CA LEU A 63 -8.01 -18.74 -3.26
C LEU A 63 -9.43 -18.50 -3.81
N GLY A 64 -10.01 -19.44 -4.56
CA GLY A 64 -11.35 -19.29 -5.11
C GLY A 64 -12.42 -19.25 -4.02
N GLU A 65 -12.37 -20.19 -3.07
CA GLU A 65 -13.27 -20.21 -1.90
C GLU A 65 -13.13 -18.93 -1.07
N PHE A 66 -11.90 -18.46 -0.85
CA PHE A 66 -11.64 -17.21 -0.14
C PHE A 66 -12.29 -16.02 -0.84
N LEU A 67 -12.14 -15.89 -2.15
CA LEU A 67 -12.68 -14.76 -2.90
C LEU A 67 -14.21 -14.80 -2.97
N GLU A 68 -14.82 -15.98 -3.12
CA GLU A 68 -16.28 -16.12 -2.99
C GLU A 68 -16.79 -15.69 -1.61
N GLY A 69 -16.08 -16.07 -0.54
CA GLY A 69 -16.37 -15.58 0.81
C GLY A 69 -16.29 -14.04 0.92
N MET A 70 -15.29 -13.44 0.27
CA MET A 70 -15.14 -11.98 0.23
C MET A 70 -16.26 -11.28 -0.56
N LYS A 71 -16.79 -11.90 -1.62
CA LYS A 71 -17.93 -11.36 -2.40
C LYS A 71 -19.24 -11.27 -1.62
N LEU A 72 -19.32 -11.91 -0.46
CA LEU A 72 -20.47 -11.83 0.44
C LEU A 72 -20.37 -10.66 1.45
N THR A 73 -19.37 -9.79 1.30
CA THR A 73 -19.08 -8.69 2.22
C THR A 73 -19.00 -7.34 1.51
N GLU A 74 -18.65 -6.28 2.22
CA GLU A 74 -18.41 -4.95 1.63
C GLU A 74 -17.27 -4.92 0.59
N TYR A 75 -16.45 -5.98 0.51
CA TYR A 75 -15.39 -6.11 -0.47
C TYR A 75 -15.87 -6.60 -1.85
N LYS A 76 -17.15 -6.94 -2.01
CA LYS A 76 -17.69 -7.53 -3.24
C LYS A 76 -17.27 -6.80 -4.51
N SER A 77 -17.53 -5.49 -4.59
CA SER A 77 -17.27 -4.72 -5.80
C SER A 77 -15.78 -4.68 -6.16
N VAL A 78 -14.91 -4.55 -5.17
CA VAL A 78 -13.46 -4.49 -5.40
C VAL A 78 -12.89 -5.86 -5.77
N ILE A 79 -13.45 -6.95 -5.24
CA ILE A 79 -13.07 -8.32 -5.60
C ILE A 79 -13.54 -8.67 -7.01
N GLU A 80 -14.80 -8.40 -7.38
CA GLU A 80 -15.32 -8.72 -8.72
C GLU A 80 -14.55 -8.01 -9.85
N ILE A 81 -14.07 -6.79 -9.61
CA ILE A 81 -13.26 -6.04 -10.59
C ILE A 81 -11.84 -6.59 -10.63
N SER A 82 -11.20 -6.77 -9.47
CA SER A 82 -9.81 -7.25 -9.41
C SER A 82 -9.63 -8.69 -9.87
N GLU A 83 -10.65 -9.55 -9.72
CA GLU A 83 -10.62 -10.93 -10.24
C GLU A 83 -10.53 -10.97 -11.76
N LYS A 84 -11.24 -10.08 -12.46
CA LYS A 84 -11.15 -9.99 -13.92
C LYS A 84 -9.72 -9.68 -14.36
N ILE A 85 -9.04 -8.81 -13.62
CA ILE A 85 -7.65 -8.43 -13.91
C ILE A 85 -6.70 -9.55 -13.50
N TYR A 86 -6.89 -10.16 -12.33
CA TYR A 86 -6.17 -11.35 -11.89
C TYR A 86 -6.21 -12.47 -12.95
N SER A 87 -7.37 -12.71 -13.56
CA SER A 87 -7.51 -13.74 -14.61
C SER A 87 -6.67 -13.47 -15.87
N LYS A 88 -6.36 -12.19 -16.16
CA LYS A 88 -5.51 -11.77 -17.28
C LYS A 88 -4.03 -11.81 -16.90
N VAL A 89 -3.69 -11.32 -15.71
CA VAL A 89 -2.31 -11.17 -15.22
C VAL A 89 -1.72 -12.51 -14.77
N GLY A 90 -2.54 -13.36 -14.14
CA GLY A 90 -2.09 -14.59 -13.49
C GLY A 90 -1.35 -14.37 -12.17
N ASP A 91 -1.40 -13.17 -11.58
CA ASP A 91 -0.73 -12.83 -10.32
C ASP A 91 -1.64 -12.02 -9.40
N ILE A 92 -1.44 -12.12 -8.08
CA ILE A 92 -2.35 -11.64 -7.03
C ILE A 92 -2.34 -10.13 -6.79
N TRP A 93 -1.34 -9.41 -7.31
CA TRP A 93 -1.19 -7.98 -7.04
C TRP A 93 -2.41 -7.12 -7.44
N PRO A 94 -3.25 -7.44 -8.46
CA PRO A 94 -4.46 -6.69 -8.74
C PRO A 94 -5.47 -6.76 -7.59
N ILE A 95 -5.59 -7.92 -6.94
CA ILE A 95 -6.47 -8.12 -5.79
C ILE A 95 -5.92 -7.35 -4.58
N GLU A 96 -4.61 -7.44 -4.34
CA GLU A 96 -3.96 -6.68 -3.26
C GLU A 96 -4.13 -5.17 -3.42
N PHE A 97 -4.00 -4.69 -4.66
CA PHE A 97 -4.19 -3.30 -5.02
C PHE A 97 -5.64 -2.85 -4.78
N ALA A 98 -6.63 -3.61 -5.22
CA ALA A 98 -8.03 -3.26 -5.04
C ALA A 98 -8.43 -3.19 -3.55
N LEU A 99 -7.86 -4.06 -2.70
CA LEU A 99 -8.02 -3.96 -1.25
C LEU A 99 -7.38 -2.68 -0.66
N ASN A 100 -6.21 -2.28 -1.15
CA ASN A 100 -5.58 -1.02 -0.75
C ASN A 100 -6.44 0.18 -1.17
N VAL A 101 -7.00 0.17 -2.38
CA VAL A 101 -7.91 1.23 -2.86
C VAL A 101 -9.14 1.34 -1.98
N HIS A 102 -9.75 0.21 -1.61
CA HIS A 102 -10.89 0.20 -0.67
C HIS A 102 -10.55 0.90 0.65
N TYR A 103 -9.41 0.57 1.25
CA TYR A 103 -8.91 1.23 2.45
C TYR A 103 -8.71 2.74 2.26
N LEU A 104 -8.05 3.14 1.16
CA LEU A 104 -7.78 4.54 0.87
C LEU A 104 -9.06 5.36 0.64
N ASP A 105 -10.06 4.79 -0.01
CA ASP A 105 -11.37 5.41 -0.19
C ASP A 105 -12.08 5.65 1.15
N MET A 106 -12.00 4.69 2.07
CA MET A 106 -12.57 4.86 3.42
C MET A 106 -11.84 5.95 4.19
N MET A 107 -10.51 5.97 4.13
CA MET A 107 -9.70 7.02 4.73
C MET A 107 -10.00 8.40 4.14
N LEU A 108 -10.12 8.50 2.82
CA LEU A 108 -10.47 9.75 2.12
C LEU A 108 -11.83 10.27 2.57
N LYS A 109 -12.84 9.40 2.62
CA LYS A 109 -14.20 9.75 3.09
C LYS A 109 -14.18 10.29 4.51
N GLN A 110 -13.41 9.69 5.43
CA GLN A 110 -13.32 10.19 6.81
C GLN A 110 -12.49 11.48 6.91
N ALA A 111 -11.38 11.58 6.16
CA ALA A 111 -10.55 12.78 6.11
C ALA A 111 -11.33 14.02 5.68
N GLN A 112 -12.24 13.87 4.70
CA GLN A 112 -13.07 14.96 4.20
C GLN A 112 -14.03 15.56 5.24
N LYS A 113 -14.46 14.77 6.23
CA LYS A 113 -15.36 15.18 7.33
C LYS A 113 -14.65 16.00 8.42
N LEU A 114 -13.33 15.90 8.50
CA LEU A 114 -12.52 16.65 9.46
C LEU A 114 -12.55 18.15 9.13
N ARG A 115 -12.03 18.99 10.03
CA ARG A 115 -11.96 20.45 9.86
C ARG A 115 -10.58 21.00 10.15
N GLY A 116 -10.27 22.17 9.57
CA GLY A 116 -9.04 22.92 9.82
C GLY A 116 -7.77 22.09 9.60
N VAL A 117 -6.84 22.20 10.55
CA VAL A 117 -5.54 21.50 10.51
C VAL A 117 -5.70 19.98 10.45
N GLN A 118 -6.70 19.41 11.13
CA GLN A 118 -6.94 17.97 11.14
C GLN A 118 -7.29 17.44 9.74
N LYS A 119 -8.15 18.17 9.00
CA LYS A 119 -8.49 17.82 7.61
C LYS A 119 -7.27 17.90 6.71
N LYS A 120 -6.51 18.98 6.80
CA LYS A 120 -5.30 19.17 5.98
C LYS A 120 -4.29 18.05 6.24
N GLY A 121 -4.07 17.71 7.51
CA GLY A 121 -3.16 16.65 7.91
C GLY A 121 -3.59 15.27 7.42
N ALA A 122 -4.86 14.91 7.65
CA ALA A 122 -5.42 13.63 7.19
C ALA A 122 -5.42 13.50 5.67
N LEU A 123 -5.85 14.53 4.94
CA LEU A 123 -5.81 14.51 3.47
C LEU A 123 -4.39 14.40 2.95
N ASN A 124 -3.43 15.12 3.53
CA ASN A 124 -2.03 14.98 3.14
C ASN A 124 -1.56 13.53 3.27
N PHE A 125 -1.83 12.88 4.41
CA PHE A 125 -1.49 11.46 4.61
C PHE A 125 -2.09 10.56 3.52
N VAL A 126 -3.42 10.67 3.31
CA VAL A 126 -4.12 9.85 2.31
C VAL A 126 -3.59 10.09 0.90
N TYR A 127 -3.26 11.34 0.57
CA TYR A 127 -2.72 11.68 -0.74
C TYR A 127 -1.31 11.09 -0.97
N GLN A 128 -0.47 11.02 0.07
CA GLN A 128 0.84 10.36 -0.04
C GLN A 128 0.70 8.85 -0.25
N GLU A 129 -0.20 8.20 0.50
CA GLU A 129 -0.44 6.77 0.34
C GLU A 129 -1.06 6.45 -1.03
N LEU A 130 -2.02 7.26 -1.48
CA LEU A 130 -2.66 7.11 -2.79
C LEU A 130 -1.65 7.28 -3.93
N PHE A 131 -0.85 8.35 -3.88
CA PHE A 131 0.21 8.59 -4.86
C PHE A 131 1.17 7.39 -4.97
N THR A 132 1.58 6.84 -3.84
CA THR A 132 2.46 5.66 -3.80
C THR A 132 1.79 4.43 -4.39
N ASN A 133 0.52 4.17 -4.04
CA ASN A 133 -0.22 3.02 -4.56
C ASN A 133 -0.44 3.10 -6.08
N VAL A 134 -0.79 4.28 -6.61
CA VAL A 134 -0.97 4.48 -8.07
C VAL A 134 0.31 4.19 -8.82
N ILE A 135 1.45 4.73 -8.35
CA ILE A 135 2.73 4.50 -9.03
C ILE A 135 3.13 3.04 -8.96
N LEU A 136 2.98 2.40 -7.79
CA LEU A 136 3.34 1.00 -7.64
C LEU A 136 2.51 0.10 -8.55
N VAL A 137 1.20 0.32 -8.66
CA VAL A 137 0.36 -0.51 -9.53
C VAL A 137 0.71 -0.27 -10.99
N LYS A 138 0.91 0.99 -11.40
CA LYS A 138 1.19 1.33 -12.79
C LYS A 138 2.54 0.77 -13.26
N LEU A 139 3.59 0.97 -12.46
CA LEU A 139 4.91 0.42 -12.82
C LEU A 139 4.94 -1.12 -12.79
N LYS A 140 4.19 -1.75 -11.88
CA LYS A 140 4.05 -3.22 -11.88
C LYS A 140 3.36 -3.70 -13.14
N ALA A 141 2.29 -3.03 -13.55
CA ALA A 141 1.53 -3.31 -14.76
C ALA A 141 2.42 -3.23 -16.01
N ASP A 142 3.18 -2.15 -16.14
CA ASP A 142 4.12 -1.95 -17.24
C ASP A 142 5.23 -3.00 -17.25
N PHE A 143 5.72 -3.39 -16.07
CA PHE A 143 6.76 -4.41 -15.95
C PHE A 143 6.27 -5.80 -16.41
N VAL A 144 4.99 -6.11 -16.21
CA VAL A 144 4.39 -7.38 -16.65
C VAL A 144 3.61 -7.24 -17.96
N GLU A 145 3.67 -6.08 -18.61
CA GLU A 145 2.98 -5.75 -19.86
C GLU A 145 1.46 -6.02 -19.83
N VAL A 146 0.80 -5.64 -18.74
CA VAL A 146 -0.67 -5.80 -18.60
C VAL A 146 -1.36 -4.45 -18.46
N ASP A 147 -2.47 -4.28 -19.18
CA ASP A 147 -3.37 -3.15 -19.02
C ASP A 147 -4.10 -3.18 -17.66
N VAL A 148 -4.06 -2.04 -16.98
CA VAL A 148 -4.65 -1.80 -15.66
C VAL A 148 -5.70 -0.71 -15.64
N GLU A 149 -6.19 -0.26 -16.79
CA GLU A 149 -7.21 0.79 -16.84
C GLU A 149 -8.40 0.47 -15.92
N ASP A 150 -8.92 -0.76 -15.99
CA ASP A 150 -10.01 -1.25 -15.12
C ASP A 150 -9.67 -1.14 -13.62
N ALA A 151 -8.43 -1.42 -13.22
CA ALA A 151 -7.97 -1.28 -11.84
C ALA A 151 -7.85 0.19 -11.44
N LEU A 152 -7.31 1.01 -12.33
CA LEU A 152 -7.10 2.43 -12.11
C LEU A 152 -8.43 3.19 -11.99
N GLN A 153 -9.49 2.73 -12.65
CA GLN A 153 -10.86 3.25 -12.49
C GLN A 153 -11.45 3.03 -11.09
N LEU A 154 -10.92 2.10 -10.30
CA LEU A 154 -11.31 1.94 -8.88
C LEU A 154 -10.89 3.13 -8.02
N ILE A 155 -9.88 3.88 -8.45
CA ILE A 155 -9.31 4.98 -7.68
C ILE A 155 -10.18 6.23 -7.81
N THR A 156 -10.65 6.73 -6.66
CA THR A 156 -11.19 8.09 -6.60
C THR A 156 -10.04 9.10 -6.50
N LEU A 157 -9.59 9.68 -7.62
CA LEU A 157 -8.53 10.68 -7.63
C LEU A 157 -9.05 12.08 -7.21
N PRO A 158 -8.65 12.61 -6.04
CA PRO A 158 -9.13 13.91 -5.57
C PRO A 158 -8.67 15.05 -6.47
N LYS A 159 -9.45 16.13 -6.59
CA LYS A 159 -9.07 17.29 -7.44
C LYS A 159 -7.86 18.02 -6.88
N GLU A 160 -7.74 18.05 -5.56
CA GLU A 160 -6.71 18.79 -4.81
C GLU A 160 -5.44 17.96 -4.56
N ILE A 161 -5.35 16.75 -5.10
CA ILE A 161 -4.17 15.90 -4.88
C ILE A 161 -2.92 16.56 -5.50
N PRO A 162 -1.79 16.60 -4.77
CA PRO A 162 -0.52 17.05 -5.34
C PRO A 162 -0.14 16.21 -6.56
N PHE A 163 0.48 16.86 -7.56
CA PHE A 163 0.95 16.21 -8.79
C PHE A 163 -0.15 15.51 -9.60
N ARG A 164 -1.42 15.93 -9.45
CA ARG A 164 -2.56 15.31 -10.16
C ARG A 164 -2.33 15.13 -11.66
N ARG A 165 -1.71 16.12 -12.31
CA ARG A 165 -1.42 16.04 -13.76
C ARG A 165 -0.47 14.88 -14.06
N GLN A 166 0.61 14.75 -13.29
CA GLN A 166 1.57 13.66 -13.45
C GLN A 166 0.96 12.30 -13.10
N ILE A 167 0.10 12.23 -12.08
CA ILE A 167 -0.63 10.99 -11.75
C ILE A 167 -1.51 10.57 -12.94
N ILE A 168 -2.24 11.51 -13.55
CA ILE A 168 -3.06 11.22 -14.73
C ILE A 168 -2.21 10.81 -15.92
N SER A 169 -1.13 11.53 -16.19
CA SER A 169 -0.20 11.15 -17.26
C SER A 169 0.35 9.75 -17.05
N LEU A 170 0.69 9.36 -15.82
CA LEU A 170 1.10 7.99 -15.50
C LEU A 170 -0.03 6.99 -15.73
N MET A 171 -1.27 7.33 -15.40
CA MET A 171 -2.42 6.43 -15.60
C MET A 171 -2.74 6.20 -17.09
N GLU A 172 -2.43 7.17 -17.95
CA GLU A 172 -2.72 7.13 -19.40
C GLU A 172 -1.55 6.59 -20.24
N GLU A 173 -0.33 6.66 -19.71
CA GLU A 173 0.88 6.24 -20.41
C GLU A 173 0.99 4.72 -20.49
N GLN A 174 1.59 4.19 -21.55
CA GLN A 174 1.69 2.73 -21.80
C GLN A 174 3.13 2.21 -21.77
N PHE A 175 4.12 3.11 -21.76
CA PHE A 175 5.52 2.73 -21.82
C PHE A 175 6.24 3.01 -20.51
N LEU A 176 6.88 1.97 -19.95
CA LEU A 176 7.66 2.07 -18.71
C LEU A 176 8.68 3.22 -18.75
N GLN A 177 9.36 3.42 -19.87
CA GLN A 177 10.37 4.48 -19.99
C GLN A 177 9.76 5.88 -19.80
N ASN A 178 8.58 6.12 -20.37
CA ASN A 178 7.87 7.39 -20.24
C ASN A 178 7.40 7.58 -18.78
N ASP A 179 6.92 6.52 -18.13
CA ASP A 179 6.57 6.53 -16.72
C ASP A 179 7.75 6.92 -15.84
N LEU A 180 8.92 6.32 -16.07
CA LEU A 180 10.14 6.64 -15.34
C LEU A 180 10.55 8.10 -15.55
N ASP A 181 10.39 8.65 -16.75
CA ASP A 181 10.73 10.04 -17.05
C ASP A 181 9.74 11.02 -16.42
N ILE A 182 8.44 10.69 -16.38
CA ILE A 182 7.44 11.42 -15.59
C ILE A 182 7.84 11.44 -14.11
N LEU A 183 8.24 10.30 -13.55
CA LEU A 183 8.64 10.20 -12.14
C LEU A 183 9.92 11.00 -11.84
N LYS A 184 10.92 10.99 -12.73
CA LYS A 184 12.12 11.83 -12.62
C LYS A 184 11.77 13.33 -12.65
N SER A 185 10.78 13.72 -13.45
CA SER A 185 10.33 15.12 -13.57
C SER A 185 9.78 15.70 -12.26
N LEU A 186 9.35 14.86 -11.33
CA LEU A 186 8.87 15.26 -10.00
C LEU A 186 10.01 15.76 -9.10
N LYS A 187 11.27 15.53 -9.48
CA LYS A 187 12.48 16.00 -8.78
C LYS A 187 12.57 15.53 -7.32
N PHE A 188 12.00 14.36 -7.01
CA PHE A 188 12.24 13.71 -5.74
C PHE A 188 13.60 13.01 -5.77
N GLU A 189 14.53 13.45 -4.92
CA GLU A 189 15.91 12.98 -4.92
C GLU A 189 16.01 11.46 -4.76
N LYS A 190 15.39 10.91 -3.70
CA LYS A 190 15.42 9.46 -3.43
C LYS A 190 14.79 8.65 -4.56
N LEU A 191 13.66 9.10 -5.11
CA LEU A 191 13.01 8.44 -6.25
C LEU A 191 13.91 8.43 -7.48
N THR A 192 14.54 9.56 -7.79
CA THR A 192 15.48 9.67 -8.92
C THR A 192 16.67 8.73 -8.74
N GLN A 193 17.21 8.62 -7.53
CA GLN A 193 18.28 7.66 -7.22
C GLN A 193 17.80 6.20 -7.37
N GLY A 194 16.59 5.88 -6.89
CA GLY A 194 15.99 4.55 -7.04
C GLY A 194 15.80 4.16 -8.51
N ILE A 195 15.33 5.09 -9.34
CA ILE A 195 15.18 4.87 -10.79
C ILE A 195 16.54 4.64 -11.46
N LYS A 196 17.56 5.45 -11.15
CA LYS A 196 18.92 5.23 -11.69
C LYS A 196 19.50 3.87 -11.32
N ARG A 197 19.21 3.38 -10.12
CA ARG A 197 19.62 2.03 -9.69
C ARG A 197 18.84 0.95 -10.43
N TYR A 198 17.53 1.13 -10.59
CA TYR A 198 16.73 0.25 -11.42
C TYR A 198 17.26 0.17 -12.86
N GLU A 199 17.59 1.30 -13.49
CA GLU A 199 18.13 1.32 -14.87
C GLU A 199 19.42 0.50 -14.99
N LYS A 200 20.22 0.42 -13.92
CA LYS A 200 21.46 -0.35 -13.87
C LYS A 200 21.22 -1.84 -13.58
N ASP A 201 20.46 -2.14 -12.53
CA ASP A 201 20.36 -3.49 -11.95
C ASP A 201 19.10 -4.24 -12.40
N GLN A 202 18.17 -3.55 -13.07
CA GLN A 202 16.87 -4.03 -13.54
C GLN A 202 15.99 -4.64 -12.44
N MET A 203 16.21 -4.22 -11.19
CA MET A 203 15.44 -4.68 -10.02
C MET A 203 14.39 -3.64 -9.62
N PHE A 204 13.11 -3.96 -9.85
CA PHE A 204 11.97 -3.10 -9.51
C PHE A 204 11.95 -2.66 -8.03
N LEU A 205 12.47 -3.52 -7.15
CA LEU A 205 12.60 -3.26 -5.71
C LEU A 205 13.30 -1.94 -5.37
N HIS A 206 14.24 -1.46 -6.22
CA HIS A 206 14.88 -0.16 -6.00
C HIS A 206 13.90 1.01 -6.07
N ILE A 207 12.90 0.93 -6.96
CA ILE A 207 11.85 1.95 -7.08
C ILE A 207 10.89 1.84 -5.90
N GLU A 208 10.49 0.62 -5.49
CA GLU A 208 9.61 0.43 -4.33
C GLU A 208 10.21 1.02 -3.04
N ILE A 209 11.50 0.74 -2.79
CA ILE A 209 12.23 1.28 -1.64
C ILE A 209 12.30 2.81 -1.72
N ALA A 210 12.59 3.36 -2.89
CA ALA A 210 12.72 4.79 -3.08
C ALA A 210 11.40 5.56 -2.90
N LEU A 211 10.28 5.00 -3.39
CA LEU A 211 8.94 5.56 -3.17
C LEU A 211 8.59 5.57 -1.68
N ARG A 212 8.83 4.45 -0.98
CA ARG A 212 8.59 4.35 0.46
C ARG A 212 9.49 5.31 1.26
N ALA A 213 10.75 5.46 0.86
CA ALA A 213 11.67 6.40 1.50
C ALA A 213 11.20 7.85 1.33
N ARG A 214 10.69 8.21 0.15
CA ARG A 214 10.13 9.53 -0.15
C ARG A 214 8.86 9.78 0.67
N GLU A 215 7.94 8.82 0.74
CA GLU A 215 6.72 8.91 1.56
C GLU A 215 7.07 9.20 3.03
N LEU A 216 7.98 8.41 3.61
CA LEU A 216 8.37 8.56 5.02
C LEU A 216 9.09 9.87 5.31
N GLU A 217 9.90 10.37 4.37
CA GLU A 217 10.58 11.66 4.53
C GLU A 217 9.58 12.82 4.56
N GLU A 218 8.59 12.82 3.67
CA GLU A 218 7.53 13.83 3.66
C GLU A 218 6.68 13.78 4.94
N LEU A 219 6.33 12.59 5.41
CA LEU A 219 5.63 12.40 6.67
C LEU A 219 6.46 12.85 7.89
N ARG A 220 7.78 12.62 7.87
CA ARG A 220 8.69 13.07 8.93
C ARG A 220 8.81 14.59 8.96
N LYS A 221 8.93 15.26 7.82
CA LYS A 221 8.94 16.75 7.75
C LYS A 221 7.67 17.34 8.36
N ALA A 222 6.53 16.66 8.21
CA ALA A 222 5.26 17.07 8.78
C ALA A 222 5.14 16.80 10.28
N PHE A 223 5.76 15.73 10.79
CA PHE A 223 5.74 15.37 12.21
C PHE A 223 6.19 16.51 13.13
N TYR A 224 7.26 17.22 12.76
CA TYR A 224 7.80 18.32 13.56
C TYR A 224 7.05 19.65 13.42
N LYS A 225 6.06 19.73 12.52
CA LYS A 225 5.36 20.97 12.17
C LYS A 225 3.86 20.94 12.50
N ASP A 226 3.30 19.78 12.81
CA ASP A 226 1.87 19.57 12.98
C ASP A 226 1.55 18.90 14.33
N TYR A 227 0.71 19.54 15.16
CA TYR A 227 0.19 18.95 16.41
C TYR A 227 -1.16 18.22 16.21
N GLY A 228 -1.55 17.94 14.96
CA GLY A 228 -2.77 17.23 14.58
C GLY A 228 -2.59 15.75 14.27
N ILE A 229 -3.63 15.15 13.68
CA ILE A 229 -3.69 13.73 13.28
C ILE A 229 -2.47 13.29 12.47
N LEU A 230 -1.90 14.18 11.64
CA LEU A 230 -0.75 13.85 10.81
C LEU A 230 0.48 13.44 11.63
N SER A 231 0.75 14.04 12.79
CA SER A 231 1.91 13.62 13.60
C SER A 231 1.72 12.21 14.16
N ILE A 232 0.49 11.86 14.58
CA ILE A 232 0.17 10.51 15.04
C ILE A 232 0.36 9.51 13.89
N LEU A 233 -0.17 9.80 12.70
CA LEU A 233 -0.03 8.94 11.53
C LEU A 233 1.45 8.81 11.09
N SER A 234 2.18 9.92 11.06
CA SER A 234 3.62 9.92 10.75
C SER A 234 4.42 9.10 11.74
N TYR A 235 4.06 9.14 13.03
CA TYR A 235 4.68 8.29 14.05
C TYR A 235 4.38 6.81 13.78
N LEU A 236 3.11 6.45 13.60
CA LEU A 236 2.70 5.07 13.34
C LEU A 236 3.35 4.49 12.08
N LYS A 237 3.38 5.26 10.98
CA LYS A 237 3.98 4.84 9.71
C LYS A 237 5.51 4.68 9.82
N GLN A 238 6.18 5.54 10.58
CA GLN A 238 7.62 5.38 10.85
C GLN A 238 7.91 4.12 11.66
N TYR A 239 7.14 3.84 12.70
CA TYR A 239 7.29 2.61 13.48
C TYR A 239 6.99 1.36 12.66
N GLU A 240 5.93 1.38 11.85
CA GLU A 240 5.63 0.31 10.90
C GLU A 240 6.82 0.05 9.98
N ALA A 241 7.42 1.11 9.43
CA ALA A 241 8.56 0.98 8.55
C ALA A 241 9.79 0.38 9.24
N GLN A 242 10.07 0.80 10.48
CA GLN A 242 11.16 0.24 11.28
C GLN A 242 10.95 -1.25 11.56
N ILE A 243 9.74 -1.66 11.91
CA ILE A 243 9.43 -3.08 12.17
C ILE A 243 9.59 -3.91 10.89
N GLN A 244 9.10 -3.40 9.75
CA GLN A 244 9.27 -4.07 8.46
C GLN A 244 10.75 -4.23 8.09
N ASP A 245 11.55 -3.20 8.31
CA ASP A 245 12.98 -3.23 8.01
C ASP A 245 13.73 -4.17 8.96
N LEU A 246 13.38 -4.20 10.26
CA LEU A 246 13.93 -5.16 11.23
C LEU A 246 13.61 -6.60 10.83
N ASN A 247 12.37 -6.90 10.45
CA ASN A 247 11.99 -8.23 9.97
C ASN A 247 12.78 -8.61 8.71
N LYS A 248 12.97 -7.67 7.79
CA LYS A 248 13.77 -7.89 6.58
C LYS A 248 15.24 -8.15 6.91
N LEU A 249 15.82 -7.42 7.87
CA LEU A 249 17.19 -7.64 8.34
C LEU A 249 17.36 -9.01 8.99
N LEU A 250 16.40 -9.44 9.82
CA LEU A 250 16.40 -10.78 10.43
C LEU A 250 16.41 -11.86 9.35
N TYR A 251 15.53 -11.76 8.36
CA TYR A 251 15.48 -12.68 7.24
C TYR A 251 16.82 -12.69 6.48
N LEU A 252 17.31 -11.53 6.03
CA LEU A 252 18.57 -11.45 5.27
C LEU A 252 19.77 -12.01 6.07
N LYS A 253 19.77 -11.84 7.40
CA LYS A 253 20.77 -12.43 8.29
C LYS A 253 20.67 -13.95 8.35
N GLU A 254 19.47 -14.51 8.48
CA GLU A 254 19.24 -15.97 8.48
C GLU A 254 19.75 -16.62 7.19
N TYR A 255 19.55 -15.95 6.04
CA TYR A 255 20.02 -16.42 4.73
C TYR A 255 21.47 -16.00 4.41
N LYS A 256 22.22 -15.47 5.37
CA LYS A 256 23.64 -15.06 5.23
C LYS A 256 23.88 -14.12 4.04
N PHE A 257 22.93 -13.23 3.78
CA PHE A 257 23.04 -12.27 2.68
C PHE A 257 24.17 -11.26 2.96
N PRO A 258 24.93 -10.81 1.94
CA PRO A 258 26.00 -9.83 2.14
C PRO A 258 25.52 -8.55 2.82
N VAL A 259 26.27 -8.06 3.81
CA VAL A 259 25.88 -6.90 4.63
C VAL A 259 25.79 -5.63 3.78
N GLU A 260 26.68 -5.50 2.81
CA GLU A 260 26.77 -4.36 1.89
C GLU A 260 25.48 -4.24 1.07
N LYS A 261 25.00 -5.37 0.52
CA LYS A 261 23.74 -5.43 -0.22
C LYS A 261 22.52 -5.30 0.69
N THR A 262 22.61 -5.78 1.93
CA THR A 262 21.51 -5.71 2.90
C THR A 262 21.10 -4.27 3.21
N ARG A 263 22.06 -3.35 3.33
CA ARG A 263 21.79 -1.92 3.59
C ARG A 263 21.01 -1.25 2.46
N GLU A 264 21.16 -1.75 1.24
CA GLU A 264 20.48 -1.21 0.05
C GLU A 264 19.03 -1.66 -0.05
N LEU A 265 18.65 -2.68 0.73
CA LEU A 265 17.33 -3.30 0.69
C LEU A 265 16.40 -2.80 1.79
N ILE A 266 16.87 -1.96 2.71
CA ILE A 266 16.05 -1.36 3.77
C ILE A 266 15.79 0.12 3.47
N VAL A 267 14.72 0.66 4.04
CA VAL A 267 14.43 2.09 3.92
C VAL A 267 15.32 2.81 4.92
N ASN A 268 16.51 3.18 4.48
CA ASN A 268 17.47 3.86 5.35
C ASN A 268 16.90 5.23 5.74
N LEU A 269 16.45 5.32 6.99
CA LEU A 269 15.76 6.47 7.58
C LEU A 269 16.72 7.38 8.36
N VAL A 270 18.03 7.15 8.24
CA VAL A 270 19.09 8.01 8.80
C VAL A 270 19.53 9.00 7.73
#